data_AF-E6X5F2-F1
#
_entry.id   AF-E6X5F2-F1
#
_cell.length_a   1.000
_cell.length_b   1.000
_cell.length_c   1.000
_cell.angle_alpha   90.00
_cell.angle_beta   90.00
_cell.angle_gamma   90.00
#
_symmetry.space_group_name_H-M   'P 1'
#
loop_
_entity.id
_entity.type
_entity.pdbx_description
1 polymer ?
#
loop_
_entity_poly.entity_id
_entity_poly.type
_entity_poly.pdbx_seq_one_letter_code
_entity_poly.pdbx_strand_id
1 'polypeptide(L)'
;MVIHSILYIRCPLTIKLYMNKLAVVAMIALFSLGKSYAQETEQVKDSIIVVKDMIKEQEDLKQIEQAKVEAAAAKAEQKAAEKEQKAKEKEQKAAEKEQKAKEKEQKKIAKEQKQAEKEQKKVEKEAKKAEKLKDQIADKIQDIQKSEDKIAKYDMKLAEGQRKGKLSPVDIGKLNDKISKENIKILKESEKLRKLERKQ
;
A
#
# COMPACT_ATOMS: atom_id res chain seq x y z
N MET A 1 -5.60 -18.83 -49.43
CA MET A 1 -5.62 -20.21 -49.95
C MET A 1 -4.38 -20.39 -50.82
N VAL A 2 -3.34 -21.05 -50.33
CA VAL A 2 -2.48 -21.99 -51.09
C VAL A 2 -1.70 -22.78 -50.03
N ILE A 3 -2.31 -23.88 -49.58
CA ILE A 3 -1.62 -24.98 -48.91
C ILE A 3 -1.11 -25.85 -50.06
N HIS A 4 0.19 -25.94 -50.27
CA HIS A 4 0.76 -26.89 -51.23
C HIS A 4 1.46 -28.04 -50.48
N SER A 5 0.80 -29.19 -50.61
CA SER A 5 1.40 -30.48 -50.96
C SER A 5 2.27 -31.20 -49.93
N ILE A 6 1.57 -32.02 -49.17
CA ILE A 6 1.96 -33.38 -48.77
C ILE A 6 2.39 -34.19 -50.00
N LEU A 7 3.61 -34.75 -50.01
CA LEU A 7 3.96 -36.15 -50.33
C LEU A 7 5.49 -36.28 -50.46
N TYR A 8 6.00 -37.52 -50.44
CA TYR A 8 7.41 -37.99 -50.51
C TYR A 8 8.07 -38.16 -49.12
N ILE A 9 8.52 -39.32 -48.62
CA ILE A 9 8.82 -40.66 -49.16
C ILE A 9 8.76 -41.67 -47.99
N ARG A 10 8.07 -42.81 -48.17
CA ARG A 10 8.28 -44.02 -47.35
C ARG A 10 9.59 -44.68 -47.80
N CYS A 11 10.57 -44.78 -46.91
CA CYS A 11 11.82 -45.51 -47.15
C CYS A 11 11.85 -46.83 -46.33
N PRO A 12 12.48 -47.91 -46.84
CA PRO A 12 12.20 -49.31 -46.48
C PRO A 12 13.09 -49.81 -45.33
N LEU A 13 12.49 -50.16 -44.17
CA LEU A 13 13.22 -50.68 -43.01
C LEU A 13 13.33 -52.22 -42.93
N THR A 14 12.76 -52.96 -43.88
CA THR A 14 12.64 -54.43 -43.76
C THR A 14 13.88 -55.22 -44.21
N ILE A 15 14.82 -54.62 -44.94
CA ILE A 15 16.03 -55.31 -45.43
C ILE A 15 17.17 -55.31 -44.37
N LYS A 16 17.27 -54.26 -43.54
CA LYS A 16 18.28 -54.18 -42.47
C LYS A 16 18.08 -55.19 -41.33
N LEU A 17 16.87 -55.70 -41.14
CA LEU A 17 16.55 -56.62 -40.04
C LEU A 17 17.04 -58.06 -40.28
N TYR A 18 17.25 -58.45 -41.54
CA TYR A 18 17.66 -59.81 -41.91
C TYR A 18 19.19 -60.00 -41.90
N MET A 19 19.96 -58.95 -42.22
CA MET A 19 21.42 -58.99 -42.23
C MET A 19 22.04 -59.10 -40.83
N ASN A 20 21.40 -58.53 -39.81
CA ASN A 20 21.89 -58.61 -38.42
C ASN A 20 21.67 -59.99 -37.77
N LYS A 21 20.62 -60.71 -38.14
CA LYS A 21 20.36 -62.06 -37.59
C LYS A 21 21.34 -63.10 -38.16
N LEU A 22 21.71 -62.97 -39.43
CA LEU A 22 22.69 -63.84 -40.07
C LEU A 22 24.12 -63.60 -39.50
N ALA A 23 24.47 -62.35 -39.23
CA ALA A 23 25.77 -61.99 -38.62
C ALA A 23 25.92 -62.52 -37.19
N VAL A 24 24.84 -62.53 -36.40
CA VAL A 24 24.86 -63.06 -35.02
C VAL A 24 24.98 -64.59 -34.99
N VAL A 25 24.38 -65.30 -35.94
CA VAL A 25 24.50 -66.77 -36.05
C VAL A 25 25.91 -67.19 -36.52
N ALA A 26 26.53 -66.45 -37.42
CA ALA A 26 27.91 -66.72 -37.88
C ALA A 26 28.96 -66.50 -36.78
N MET A 27 28.76 -65.52 -35.89
CA MET A 27 29.66 -65.25 -34.76
C MET A 27 29.61 -66.34 -33.68
N ILE A 28 28.46 -66.98 -33.47
CA ILE A 28 28.31 -68.06 -32.48
C ILE A 28 28.92 -69.37 -33.00
N ALA A 29 28.87 -69.63 -34.32
CA ALA A 29 29.44 -70.83 -34.92
C ALA A 29 30.99 -70.84 -34.95
N LEU A 30 31.63 -69.67 -34.98
CA LEU A 30 33.10 -69.54 -34.98
C LEU A 30 33.73 -69.62 -33.57
N PHE A 31 32.92 -69.65 -32.51
CA PHE A 31 33.40 -69.81 -31.13
C PHE A 31 33.55 -71.29 -30.70
N SER A 32 33.05 -72.24 -31.51
CA SER A 32 33.00 -73.67 -31.15
C SER A 32 34.15 -74.53 -31.72
N LEU A 33 35.03 -73.96 -32.55
CA LEU A 33 36.16 -74.68 -33.17
C LEU A 33 37.46 -73.91 -32.95
N GLY A 34 38.01 -73.98 -31.74
CA GLY A 34 39.30 -73.36 -31.46
C GLY A 34 39.89 -73.71 -30.11
N LYS A 35 40.80 -74.69 -30.14
CA LYS A 35 41.96 -74.89 -29.25
C LYS A 35 41.80 -75.85 -28.06
N SER A 36 41.92 -77.14 -28.38
CA SER A 36 42.76 -78.06 -27.59
C SER A 36 44.23 -77.80 -27.96
N TYR A 37 45.04 -77.37 -27.01
CA TYR A 37 46.47 -77.66 -26.95
C TYR A 37 46.84 -77.81 -25.47
N ALA A 38 47.12 -79.06 -25.10
CA ALA A 38 47.74 -79.44 -23.85
C ALA A 38 49.24 -79.10 -23.92
N GLN A 39 49.75 -78.37 -22.92
CA GLN A 39 51.16 -78.41 -22.54
C GLN A 39 51.28 -77.99 -21.08
N GLU A 40 51.74 -78.93 -20.26
CA GLU A 40 52.15 -78.71 -18.87
C GLU A 40 53.40 -77.83 -18.82
N THR A 41 53.41 -76.81 -17.94
CA THR A 41 54.50 -76.45 -17.00
C THR A 41 54.36 -74.98 -16.53
N GLU A 42 53.99 -74.80 -15.26
CA GLU A 42 54.68 -73.91 -14.29
C GLU A 42 55.12 -72.49 -14.72
N GLN A 43 54.19 -71.60 -15.10
CA GLN A 43 54.44 -70.14 -15.21
C GLN A 43 53.14 -69.35 -14.93
N VAL A 44 52.68 -69.29 -13.68
CA VAL A 44 51.36 -68.70 -13.29
C VAL A 44 51.48 -67.29 -12.68
N LYS A 45 52.60 -66.59 -12.80
CA LYS A 45 52.78 -65.28 -12.10
C LYS A 45 52.79 -64.03 -12.97
N ASP A 46 53.23 -64.07 -14.24
CA ASP A 46 53.44 -62.83 -15.01
C ASP A 46 52.25 -62.36 -15.87
N SER A 47 51.41 -63.26 -16.41
CA SER A 47 50.19 -62.86 -17.14
C SER A 47 49.11 -62.24 -16.25
N ILE A 48 49.18 -62.44 -14.93
CA ILE A 48 48.26 -61.82 -13.96
C ILE A 48 48.58 -60.33 -13.79
N ILE A 49 49.84 -59.91 -13.96
CA ILE A 49 50.30 -58.54 -13.70
C ILE A 49 49.79 -57.60 -14.80
N VAL A 50 49.94 -57.96 -16.08
CA VAL A 50 49.53 -57.13 -17.23
C VAL A 50 48.01 -56.95 -17.33
N VAL A 51 47.23 -57.98 -17.02
CA VAL A 51 45.76 -57.89 -16.99
C VAL A 51 45.28 -57.04 -15.82
N LYS A 52 45.98 -57.08 -14.67
CA LYS A 52 45.65 -56.28 -13.50
C LYS A 52 45.93 -54.80 -13.71
N ASP A 53 46.98 -54.43 -14.46
CA ASP A 53 47.30 -53.05 -14.79
C ASP A 53 46.31 -52.43 -15.80
N MET A 54 45.86 -53.19 -16.82
CA MET A 54 44.80 -52.73 -17.74
C MET A 54 43.43 -52.55 -17.07
N ILE A 55 43.09 -53.40 -16.09
CA ILE A 55 41.85 -53.25 -15.30
C ILE A 55 41.93 -52.00 -14.41
N LYS A 56 43.12 -51.71 -13.87
CA LYS A 56 43.36 -50.54 -13.04
C LYS A 56 43.26 -49.23 -13.82
N GLU A 57 43.83 -49.17 -15.03
CA GLU A 57 43.68 -48.02 -15.93
C GLU A 57 42.22 -47.79 -16.39
N GLN A 58 41.45 -48.86 -16.60
CA GLN A 58 40.02 -48.78 -16.90
C GLN A 58 39.18 -48.29 -15.70
N GLU A 59 39.53 -48.69 -14.48
CA GLU A 59 38.90 -48.18 -13.26
C GLU A 59 39.23 -46.71 -13.01
N ASP A 60 40.47 -46.28 -13.26
CA ASP A 60 40.90 -44.89 -13.08
C ASP A 60 40.22 -43.94 -14.09
N LEU A 61 40.07 -44.34 -15.36
CA LEU A 61 39.30 -43.59 -16.36
C LEU A 61 37.82 -43.44 -15.96
N LYS A 62 37.23 -44.51 -15.41
CA LYS A 62 35.83 -44.52 -14.96
C LYS A 62 35.61 -43.65 -13.72
N GLN A 63 36.58 -43.62 -12.80
CA GLN A 63 36.60 -42.72 -11.65
C GLN A 63 36.77 -41.25 -12.07
N ILE A 64 37.60 -40.96 -13.08
CA ILE A 64 37.77 -39.61 -13.64
C ILE A 64 36.47 -39.13 -14.32
N GLU A 65 35.77 -40.01 -15.04
CA GLU A 65 34.50 -39.69 -15.68
C GLU A 65 33.38 -39.46 -14.64
N GLN A 66 33.28 -40.30 -13.61
CA GLN A 66 32.37 -40.08 -12.48
C GLN A 66 32.68 -38.78 -11.74
N ALA A 67 33.95 -38.49 -11.46
CA ALA A 67 34.35 -37.22 -10.82
C ALA A 67 34.00 -35.99 -11.68
N LYS A 68 34.08 -36.08 -13.01
CA LYS A 68 33.65 -35.01 -13.93
C LYS A 68 32.14 -34.83 -13.94
N VAL A 69 31.36 -35.91 -13.90
CA VAL A 69 29.90 -35.87 -13.82
C VAL A 69 29.43 -35.27 -12.49
N GLU A 70 30.05 -35.65 -11.38
CA GLU A 70 29.77 -35.09 -10.05
C GLU A 70 30.17 -33.61 -9.96
N ALA A 71 31.32 -33.23 -10.52
CA ALA A 71 31.73 -31.82 -10.60
C ALA A 71 30.80 -30.98 -11.50
N ALA A 72 30.25 -31.56 -12.57
CA ALA A 72 29.26 -30.90 -13.43
C ALA A 72 27.89 -30.77 -12.72
N ALA A 73 27.45 -31.80 -11.99
CA ALA A 73 26.24 -31.78 -11.18
C ALA A 73 26.33 -30.73 -10.06
N ALA A 74 27.45 -30.68 -9.33
CA ALA A 74 27.69 -29.69 -8.28
C ALA A 74 27.68 -28.24 -8.83
N LYS A 75 28.27 -28.00 -10.02
CA LYS A 75 28.22 -26.69 -10.68
C LYS A 75 26.81 -26.32 -11.16
N ALA A 76 26.01 -27.29 -11.59
CA ALA A 76 24.63 -27.06 -12.00
C ALA A 76 23.75 -26.71 -10.78
N GLU A 77 23.95 -27.39 -9.65
CA GLU A 77 23.25 -27.16 -8.39
C GLU A 77 23.61 -25.79 -7.78
N GLN A 78 24.90 -25.42 -7.78
CA GLN A 78 25.33 -24.08 -7.35
C GLN A 78 24.70 -22.96 -8.20
N LYS A 79 24.61 -23.15 -9.53
CA LYS A 79 23.95 -22.18 -10.42
C LYS A 79 22.43 -22.12 -10.20
N ALA A 80 21.80 -23.23 -9.85
CA ALA A 80 20.38 -23.25 -9.51
C ALA A 80 20.12 -22.52 -8.19
N ALA A 81 20.94 -22.80 -7.15
CA ALA A 81 20.86 -22.13 -5.86
C ALA A 81 21.12 -20.62 -5.95
N GLU A 82 22.09 -20.18 -6.76
CA GLU A 82 22.37 -18.76 -6.98
C GLU A 82 21.21 -18.03 -7.69
N LYS A 83 20.57 -18.68 -8.67
CA LYS A 83 19.37 -18.12 -9.34
C LYS A 83 18.19 -18.01 -8.38
N GLU A 84 18.00 -19.01 -7.51
CA GLU A 84 16.93 -18.99 -6.51
C GLU A 84 17.16 -17.92 -5.45
N GLN A 85 18.40 -17.75 -4.97
CA GLN A 85 18.76 -16.66 -4.05
C GLN A 85 18.54 -15.28 -4.68
N LYS A 86 18.95 -15.08 -5.95
CA LYS A 86 18.69 -13.82 -6.68
C LYS A 86 17.20 -13.56 -6.90
N ALA A 87 16.39 -14.59 -7.10
CA ALA A 87 14.94 -14.46 -7.22
C ALA A 87 14.32 -14.02 -5.88
N LYS A 88 14.69 -14.70 -4.78
CA LYS A 88 14.25 -14.35 -3.41
C LYS A 88 14.66 -12.94 -3.00
N GLU A 89 15.88 -12.51 -3.33
CA GLU A 89 16.35 -11.14 -3.02
C GLU A 89 15.56 -10.08 -3.81
N LYS A 90 15.24 -10.34 -5.08
CA LYS A 90 14.40 -9.43 -5.89
C LYS A 90 12.98 -9.33 -5.33
N GLU A 91 12.40 -10.45 -4.90
CA GLU A 91 11.07 -10.50 -4.31
C GLU A 91 11.02 -9.75 -2.97
N GLN A 92 12.02 -9.95 -2.10
CA GLN A 92 12.14 -9.20 -0.85
C GLN A 92 12.29 -7.70 -1.09
N LYS A 93 13.13 -7.28 -2.05
CA LYS A 93 13.27 -5.86 -2.42
C LYS A 93 11.98 -5.28 -3.00
N ALA A 94 11.21 -6.05 -3.75
CA ALA A 94 9.92 -5.61 -4.27
C ALA A 94 8.90 -5.43 -3.14
N ALA A 95 8.80 -6.41 -2.24
CA ALA A 95 7.92 -6.35 -1.06
C ALA A 95 8.27 -5.18 -0.13
N GLU A 96 9.56 -4.92 0.12
CA GLU A 96 10.01 -3.79 0.95
C GLU A 96 9.65 -2.44 0.31
N LYS A 97 9.80 -2.31 -1.03
CA LYS A 97 9.38 -1.11 -1.76
C LYS A 97 7.88 -0.89 -1.68
N GLU A 98 7.09 -1.94 -1.80
CA GLU A 98 5.63 -1.88 -1.70
C GLU A 98 5.18 -1.48 -0.29
N GLN A 99 5.79 -2.07 0.75
CA GLN A 99 5.52 -1.69 2.14
C GLN A 99 5.87 -0.22 2.41
N LYS A 100 7.04 0.24 1.94
CA LYS A 100 7.43 1.67 2.06
C LYS A 100 6.48 2.59 1.30
N ALA A 101 5.96 2.17 0.15
CA ALA A 101 4.96 2.94 -0.59
C ALA A 101 3.65 3.06 0.18
N LYS A 102 3.12 1.92 0.69
CA LYS A 102 1.91 1.88 1.53
C LYS A 102 2.07 2.71 2.80
N GLU A 103 3.20 2.64 3.49
CA GLU A 103 3.46 3.45 4.69
C GLU A 103 3.50 4.95 4.37
N LYS A 104 4.12 5.35 3.25
CA LYS A 104 4.11 6.74 2.79
C LYS A 104 2.71 7.23 2.46
N GLU A 105 1.90 6.40 1.82
CA GLU A 105 0.51 6.71 1.48
C GLU A 105 -0.35 6.86 2.74
N GLN A 106 -0.26 5.92 3.68
CA GLN A 106 -0.93 6.02 4.97
C GLN A 106 -0.52 7.28 5.75
N LYS A 107 0.77 7.63 5.73
CA LYS A 107 1.26 8.88 6.34
C LYS A 107 0.69 10.14 5.66
N LYS A 108 0.48 10.13 4.34
CA LYS A 108 -0.14 11.24 3.61
C LYS A 108 -1.62 11.35 3.99
N ILE A 109 -2.37 10.25 3.94
CA ILE A 109 -3.79 10.20 4.32
C ILE A 109 -3.98 10.67 5.75
N ALA A 110 -3.16 10.20 6.70
CA ALA A 110 -3.24 10.63 8.11
C ALA A 110 -2.93 12.14 8.28
N LYS A 111 -2.00 12.69 7.51
CA LYS A 111 -1.72 14.14 7.51
C LYS A 111 -2.90 14.93 6.95
N GLU A 112 -3.48 14.49 5.84
CA GLU A 112 -4.64 15.13 5.22
C GLU A 112 -5.86 15.11 6.14
N GLN A 113 -6.17 13.96 6.75
CA GLN A 113 -7.24 13.84 7.75
C GLN A 113 -7.02 14.79 8.93
N LYS A 114 -5.79 14.88 9.45
CA LYS A 114 -5.46 15.79 10.55
C LYS A 114 -5.57 17.26 10.15
N GLN A 115 -5.27 17.61 8.90
CA GLN A 115 -5.46 18.96 8.38
C GLN A 115 -6.95 19.29 8.24
N ALA A 116 -7.73 18.39 7.65
CA ALA A 116 -9.17 18.51 7.51
C ALA A 116 -9.87 18.66 8.87
N GLU A 117 -9.49 17.86 9.87
CA GLU A 117 -10.05 17.96 11.24
C GLU A 117 -9.72 19.31 11.89
N LYS A 118 -8.49 19.81 11.70
CA LYS A 118 -8.09 21.14 12.21
C LYS A 118 -8.88 22.24 11.53
N GLU A 119 -9.13 22.13 10.24
CA GLU A 119 -9.89 23.11 9.47
C GLU A 119 -11.36 23.11 9.88
N GLN A 120 -11.99 21.94 9.99
CA GLN A 120 -13.34 21.79 10.55
C GLN A 120 -13.45 22.39 11.94
N LYS A 121 -12.48 22.13 12.83
CA LYS A 121 -12.44 22.73 14.18
C LYS A 121 -12.29 24.25 14.16
N LYS A 122 -11.60 24.83 13.17
CA LYS A 122 -11.51 26.29 13.02
C LYS A 122 -12.85 26.86 12.57
N VAL A 123 -13.45 26.28 11.54
CA VAL A 123 -14.77 26.68 11.02
C VAL A 123 -15.83 26.59 12.10
N GLU A 124 -15.88 25.50 12.88
CA GLU A 124 -16.82 25.34 13.99
C GLU A 124 -16.60 26.41 15.09
N LYS A 125 -15.35 26.72 15.42
CA LYS A 125 -15.03 27.78 16.39
C LYS A 125 -15.42 29.16 15.90
N GLU A 126 -15.23 29.45 14.61
CA GLU A 126 -15.63 30.71 13.99
C GLU A 126 -17.15 30.83 13.93
N ALA A 127 -17.86 29.77 13.53
CA ALA A 127 -19.31 29.72 13.56
C ALA A 127 -19.86 29.96 14.98
N LYS A 128 -19.32 29.29 16.00
CA LYS A 128 -19.71 29.49 17.41
C LYS A 128 -19.43 30.91 17.90
N LYS A 129 -18.34 31.54 17.45
CA LYS A 129 -18.04 32.95 17.79
C LYS A 129 -19.04 33.90 17.13
N ALA A 130 -19.35 33.67 15.86
CA ALA A 130 -20.33 34.46 15.10
C ALA A 130 -21.74 34.33 15.70
N GLU A 131 -22.15 33.12 16.08
CA GLU A 131 -23.43 32.86 16.78
C GLU A 131 -23.50 33.63 18.10
N LYS A 132 -22.47 33.51 18.96
CA LYS A 132 -22.40 34.26 20.22
C LYS A 132 -22.43 35.78 20.02
N LEU A 133 -21.81 36.29 18.97
CA LEU A 133 -21.87 37.73 18.65
C LEU A 133 -23.29 38.13 18.24
N LYS A 134 -23.98 37.32 17.42
CA LYS A 134 -25.38 37.56 17.05
C LYS A 134 -26.30 37.55 18.27
N ASP A 135 -26.13 36.60 19.18
CA ASP A 135 -26.93 36.53 20.42
C ASP A 135 -26.71 37.77 21.29
N GLN A 136 -25.44 38.18 21.48
CA GLN A 136 -25.13 39.39 22.24
C GLN A 136 -25.72 40.66 21.60
N ILE A 137 -25.74 40.73 20.27
CA ILE A 137 -26.37 41.83 19.52
C ILE A 137 -27.88 41.82 19.76
N ALA A 138 -28.52 40.66 19.63
CA ALA A 138 -29.96 40.50 19.85
C ALA A 138 -30.38 40.89 21.27
N ASP A 139 -29.62 40.43 22.29
CA ASP A 139 -29.84 40.80 23.69
C ASP A 139 -29.76 42.32 23.90
N LYS A 140 -28.76 42.98 23.30
CA LYS A 140 -28.59 44.44 23.42
C LYS A 140 -29.71 45.20 22.72
N ILE A 141 -30.17 44.74 21.56
CA ILE A 141 -31.32 45.32 20.86
C ILE A 141 -32.57 45.18 21.74
N GLN A 142 -32.79 44.02 22.34
CA GLN A 142 -33.94 43.78 23.21
C GLN A 142 -33.91 44.65 24.47
N ASP A 143 -32.73 44.86 25.08
CA ASP A 143 -32.56 45.75 26.23
C ASP A 143 -32.93 47.20 25.86
N ILE A 144 -32.43 47.70 24.72
CA ILE A 144 -32.74 49.03 24.20
C ILE A 144 -34.26 49.17 24.00
N GLN A 145 -34.89 48.21 23.32
CA GLN A 145 -36.32 48.22 23.06
C GLN A 145 -37.15 48.27 24.36
N LYS A 146 -36.77 47.51 25.39
CA LYS A 146 -37.43 47.56 26.70
C LYS A 146 -37.32 48.94 27.36
N SER A 147 -36.21 49.65 27.16
CA SER A 147 -36.06 51.02 27.66
C SER A 147 -36.85 52.03 26.80
N GLU A 148 -36.91 51.86 25.49
CA GLU A 148 -37.76 52.66 24.60
C GLU A 148 -39.25 52.53 24.96
N ASP A 149 -39.72 51.31 25.21
CA ASP A 149 -41.10 51.04 25.65
C ASP A 149 -41.43 51.74 26.99
N LYS A 150 -40.45 51.84 27.90
CA LYS A 150 -40.63 52.55 29.17
C LYS A 150 -40.71 54.06 28.95
N ILE A 151 -39.85 54.60 28.08
CA ILE A 151 -39.88 56.02 27.71
C ILE A 151 -41.23 56.36 27.10
N ALA A 152 -41.71 55.58 26.13
CA ALA A 152 -43.02 55.78 25.52
C ALA A 152 -44.16 55.77 26.55
N LYS A 153 -44.11 54.86 27.54
CA LYS A 153 -45.08 54.84 28.66
C LYS A 153 -45.00 56.09 29.55
N TYR A 154 -43.80 56.62 29.80
CA TYR A 154 -43.63 57.83 30.59
C TYR A 154 -44.06 59.08 29.80
N ASP A 155 -43.74 59.17 28.51
CA ASP A 155 -44.17 60.24 27.62
C ASP A 155 -45.69 60.27 27.48
N MET A 156 -46.35 59.10 27.32
CA MET A 156 -47.81 59.02 27.34
C MET A 156 -48.40 59.57 28.64
N LYS A 157 -47.86 59.18 29.79
CA LYS A 157 -48.34 59.65 31.10
C LYS A 157 -48.12 61.15 31.28
N LEU A 158 -46.99 61.66 30.80
CA LEU A 158 -46.66 63.08 30.86
C LEU A 158 -47.61 63.88 29.96
N ALA A 159 -47.82 63.46 28.72
CA ALA A 159 -48.74 64.09 27.79
C ALA A 159 -50.19 64.07 28.28
N GLU A 160 -50.67 62.92 28.78
CA GLU A 160 -52.03 62.78 29.31
C GLU A 160 -52.24 63.64 30.57
N GLY A 161 -51.27 63.63 31.49
CA GLY A 161 -51.31 64.41 32.71
C GLY A 161 -51.29 65.92 32.47
N GLN A 162 -50.46 66.38 31.54
CA GLN A 162 -50.42 67.78 31.10
C GLN A 162 -51.72 68.18 30.42
N ARG A 163 -52.24 67.37 29.50
CA ARG A 163 -53.52 67.63 28.82
C ARG A 163 -54.69 67.73 29.79
N LYS A 164 -54.71 66.90 30.84
CA LYS A 164 -55.77 66.90 31.86
C LYS A 164 -55.54 67.95 32.95
N GLY A 165 -54.41 68.66 32.97
CA GLY A 165 -54.03 69.61 34.03
C GLY A 165 -53.85 68.97 35.41
N LYS A 166 -53.67 67.64 35.48
CA LYS A 166 -53.59 66.88 36.75
C LYS A 166 -52.18 66.69 37.27
N LEU A 167 -51.17 67.07 36.48
CA LEU A 167 -49.76 66.86 36.83
C LEU A 167 -49.20 68.09 37.54
N SER A 168 -48.66 67.88 38.75
CA SER A 168 -47.92 68.93 39.46
C SER A 168 -46.54 69.16 38.81
N PRO A 169 -45.91 70.34 39.00
CA PRO A 169 -44.55 70.59 38.52
C PRO A 169 -43.53 69.57 39.04
N VAL A 170 -43.72 69.10 40.28
CA VAL A 170 -42.86 68.09 40.90
C VAL A 170 -43.02 66.72 40.22
N ASP A 171 -44.24 66.34 39.86
CA ASP A 171 -44.49 65.05 39.19
C ASP A 171 -43.99 65.05 37.74
N ILE A 172 -44.08 66.19 37.05
CA ILE A 172 -43.44 66.39 35.74
C ILE A 172 -41.93 66.17 35.86
N GLY A 173 -41.28 66.79 36.86
CA GLY A 173 -39.87 66.60 37.15
C GLY A 173 -39.49 65.11 37.35
N LYS A 174 -40.24 64.39 38.18
CA LYS A 174 -40.00 62.95 38.43
C LYS A 174 -40.13 62.08 37.18
N LEU A 175 -41.08 62.40 36.28
CA LEU A 175 -41.22 61.67 35.01
C LEU A 175 -40.06 61.98 34.06
N ASN A 176 -39.69 63.26 33.94
CA ASN A 176 -38.54 63.69 33.15
C ASN A 176 -37.23 63.06 33.65
N ASP A 177 -37.06 62.91 34.97
CA ASP A 177 -35.90 62.21 35.55
C ASP A 177 -35.87 60.72 35.17
N LYS A 178 -37.04 60.06 35.13
CA LYS A 178 -37.13 58.65 34.72
C LYS A 178 -36.82 58.49 33.23
N ILE A 179 -37.37 59.36 32.39
CA ILE A 179 -37.09 59.41 30.95
C ILE A 179 -35.59 59.63 30.72
N SER A 180 -34.99 60.60 31.42
CA SER A 180 -33.55 60.90 31.32
C SER A 180 -32.68 59.70 31.73
N LYS A 181 -33.05 58.99 32.81
CA LYS A 181 -32.33 57.78 33.25
C LYS A 181 -32.41 56.65 32.22
N GLU A 182 -33.56 56.42 31.60
CA GLU A 182 -33.70 55.42 30.53
C GLU A 182 -32.97 55.85 29.25
N ASN A 183 -32.99 57.13 28.87
CA ASN A 183 -32.20 57.66 27.75
C ASN A 183 -30.69 57.42 27.95
N ILE A 184 -30.17 57.65 29.17
CA ILE A 184 -28.77 57.36 29.49
C ILE A 184 -28.46 55.85 29.36
N LYS A 185 -29.40 54.97 29.72
CA LYS A 185 -29.23 53.51 29.54
C LYS A 185 -29.17 53.14 28.05
N ILE A 186 -30.10 53.66 27.25
CA ILE A 186 -30.12 53.46 25.79
C ILE A 186 -28.82 53.94 25.15
N LEU A 187 -28.30 55.10 25.55
CA LEU A 187 -27.01 55.60 25.05
C LEU A 187 -25.86 54.65 25.37
N LYS A 188 -25.79 54.12 26.59
CA LYS A 188 -24.76 53.15 27.00
C LYS A 188 -24.91 51.82 26.27
N GLU A 189 -26.12 51.34 26.06
CA GLU A 189 -26.40 50.08 25.39
C GLU A 189 -26.18 50.17 23.89
N SER A 190 -26.58 51.27 23.25
CA SER A 190 -26.32 51.54 21.83
C SER A 190 -24.82 51.70 21.55
N GLU A 191 -24.04 52.30 22.46
CA GLU A 191 -22.58 52.33 22.32
C GLU A 191 -21.97 50.92 22.40
N LYS A 192 -22.46 50.06 23.31
CA LYS A 192 -22.04 48.66 23.40
C LYS A 192 -22.44 47.87 22.16
N LEU A 193 -23.66 48.06 21.67
CA LEU A 193 -24.17 47.45 20.43
C LEU A 193 -23.28 47.82 19.25
N ARG A 194 -22.98 49.12 19.07
CA ARG A 194 -22.08 49.60 18.02
C ARG A 194 -20.68 48.97 18.12
N LYS A 195 -20.17 48.68 19.32
CA LYS A 195 -18.89 47.97 19.51
C LYS A 195 -18.97 46.49 19.13
N LEU A 196 -20.14 45.85 19.28
CA LEU A 196 -20.36 44.47 18.88
C LEU A 196 -20.55 44.34 17.37
N GLU A 197 -21.33 45.24 16.76
CA GLU A 197 -21.54 45.29 15.30
C GLU A 197 -20.23 45.50 14.53
N ARG A 198 -19.29 46.29 15.07
CA ARG A 198 -17.94 46.43 14.48
C ARG A 198 -17.08 45.17 14.53
N LYS A 199 -17.44 44.18 15.37
CA LYS A 199 -16.71 42.91 15.50
C LYS A 199 -17.30 41.82 14.61
N GLN A 200 -18.45 42.08 13.98
CA GLN A 200 -19.07 41.21 12.99
C GLN A 200 -18.26 41.25 11.69
#